data_AF-A0A3P6CQ50-F1
#
_entry.id   AF-A0A3P6CQ50-F1
#
_cell.length_a   1.000
_cell.length_b   1.000
_cell.length_c   1.000
_cell.angle_alpha   90.00
_cell.angle_beta   90.00
_cell.angle_gamma   90.00
#
_symmetry.space_group_name_H-M   'P 1'
#
loop_
_entity.id
_entity.type
_entity.pdbx_description
1 polymer ?
#
loop_
_entity_poly.entity_id
_entity_poly.type
_entity_poly.pdbx_seq_one_letter_code
_entity_poly.pdbx_strand_id
1 'polypeptide(L)'
;MTICVKFWRVSGKKKYEEEEWHFHPDENDVGKRVLIKADETYATLEAMVRREFSLRPSTPLVLTFRLPSWMLSPLGYKTPPTTITRTEDLCVLLNVQTSLSDLALIAIVGPRRVAEYEFLCRTRFSIGSTTYIVDGTQTEENRATSCKACFWG
;
A
#
# COMPACT_ATOMS: atom_id res chain seq x y z
N MET A 1 15.30 -12.26 10.31
CA MET A 1 13.89 -12.21 10.76
C MET A 1 13.00 -12.68 9.60
N THR A 2 11.73 -12.96 9.84
CA THR A 2 10.82 -13.41 8.76
C THR A 2 9.63 -12.47 8.70
N ILE A 3 9.39 -11.82 7.56
CA ILE A 3 8.21 -10.98 7.34
C ILE A 3 7.18 -11.75 6.53
N CYS A 4 5.93 -11.67 6.96
CA CYS A 4 4.81 -12.13 6.13
C CYS A 4 4.49 -11.06 5.10
N VAL A 5 4.70 -11.37 3.83
CA VAL A 5 4.30 -10.55 2.69
C VAL A 5 2.97 -11.07 2.18
N LYS A 6 1.95 -10.22 2.22
CA LYS A 6 0.62 -10.52 1.69
C LYS A 6 0.36 -9.67 0.46
N PHE A 7 -0.22 -10.27 -0.54
CA PHE A 7 -0.86 -9.56 -1.64
C PHE A 7 -2.24 -9.10 -1.28
N TRP A 8 -2.45 -7.82 -1.53
CA TRP A 8 -3.76 -7.25 -1.37
C TRP A 8 -4.22 -6.73 -2.72
N ARG A 9 -5.43 -7.15 -3.09
CA ARG A 9 -6.27 -6.34 -3.97
C ARG A 9 -6.68 -5.14 -3.14
N VAL A 10 -6.15 -3.97 -3.44
CA VAL A 10 -6.79 -2.75 -2.96
C VAL A 10 -8.15 -2.70 -3.64
N SER A 11 -9.19 -3.14 -2.93
CA SER A 11 -10.52 -2.59 -3.12
C SER A 11 -10.73 -1.64 -1.96
N GLY A 12 -10.36 -0.38 -2.15
CA GLY A 12 -10.70 0.64 -1.19
C GLY A 12 -12.20 0.88 -1.26
N LYS A 13 -13.01 0.04 -0.61
CA LYS A 13 -14.35 0.48 -0.25
C LYS A 13 -14.17 1.40 0.94
N LYS A 14 -14.09 2.71 0.67
CA LYS A 14 -14.62 3.66 1.64
C LYS A 14 -16.08 3.24 1.85
N LYS A 15 -16.40 2.57 2.97
CA LYS A 15 -17.78 2.54 3.40
C LYS A 15 -18.12 3.99 3.70
N TYR A 16 -19.08 4.54 2.96
CA TYR A 16 -19.43 5.97 2.98
C TYR A 16 -19.83 6.51 4.37
N GLU A 17 -19.92 5.64 5.38
CA GLU A 17 -20.30 6.00 6.75
C GLU A 17 -19.16 5.82 7.79
N GLU A 18 -18.05 5.15 7.44
CA GLU A 18 -16.85 5.02 8.30
C GLU A 18 -15.58 5.17 7.45
N GLU A 19 -14.89 6.31 7.56
CA GLU A 19 -13.66 6.63 6.81
C GLU A 19 -12.43 5.83 7.26
N GLU A 20 -12.53 4.51 7.30
CA GLU A 20 -11.44 3.65 7.71
C GLU A 20 -10.74 2.98 6.53
N TRP A 21 -9.43 2.83 6.69
CA TRP A 21 -8.60 2.09 5.78
C TRP A 21 -8.74 0.60 6.08
N HIS A 22 -9.31 -0.13 5.14
CA HIS A 22 -9.35 -1.59 5.14
C HIS A 22 -8.67 -2.08 3.88
N PHE A 23 -7.68 -2.95 4.06
CA PHE A 23 -7.24 -3.74 2.93
C PHE A 23 -8.19 -4.96 2.84
N HIS A 24 -8.43 -5.53 1.66
CA HIS A 24 -9.09 -6.83 1.48
C HIS A 24 -8.15 -7.83 0.78
N PRO A 25 -7.83 -8.99 1.37
CA PRO A 25 -6.87 -9.91 0.77
C PRO A 25 -7.42 -10.37 -0.58
N ASP A 26 -6.54 -10.70 -1.53
CA ASP A 26 -7.01 -11.51 -2.66
C ASP A 26 -7.50 -12.85 -2.08
N GLU A 27 -8.68 -13.33 -2.48
CA GLU A 27 -9.25 -14.57 -1.94
C GLU A 27 -8.32 -15.78 -2.18
N ASN A 28 -7.46 -15.69 -3.18
CA ASN A 28 -6.47 -16.73 -3.51
C ASN A 28 -5.10 -16.47 -2.88
N ASP A 29 -4.91 -15.36 -2.17
CA ASP A 29 -3.64 -15.05 -1.52
C ASP A 29 -3.59 -15.58 -0.08
N VAL A 30 -2.83 -16.65 0.09
CA VAL A 30 -2.53 -17.22 1.41
C VAL A 30 -1.44 -16.44 2.17
N GLY A 31 -0.81 -15.47 1.52
CA GLY A 31 0.36 -14.77 2.04
C GLY A 31 1.62 -15.63 1.95
N LYS A 32 2.76 -14.99 1.68
CA LYS A 32 4.06 -15.65 1.59
C LYS A 32 5.00 -15.14 2.68
N ARG A 33 5.76 -16.05 3.29
CA ARG A 33 6.78 -15.68 4.29
C ARG A 33 8.11 -15.49 3.59
N VAL A 34 8.71 -14.32 3.76
CA VAL A 34 10.00 -13.97 3.19
C VAL A 34 10.99 -13.71 4.32
N LEU A 35 12.15 -14.35 4.25
CA LEU A 35 13.23 -14.12 5.21
C LEU A 35 13.98 -12.84 4.83
N ILE A 36 13.99 -11.88 5.75
CA ILE A 36 14.58 -10.55 5.54
C ILE A 36 15.64 -10.32 6.62
N LYS A 37 16.72 -9.64 6.24
CA LYS A 37 17.78 -9.24 7.18
C LYS A 37 17.35 -8.02 8.00
N ALA A 38 17.97 -7.83 9.16
CA ALA A 38 17.64 -6.68 10.03
C ALA A 38 18.12 -5.34 9.48
N ASP A 39 19.14 -5.38 8.63
CA ASP A 39 19.75 -4.26 7.93
C ASP A 39 19.35 -4.23 6.45
N GLU A 40 18.24 -4.86 6.09
CA GLU A 40 17.81 -4.96 4.69
C GLU A 40 17.50 -3.59 4.08
N THR A 41 17.80 -3.44 2.80
CA THR A 41 17.48 -2.21 2.07
C THR A 41 16.13 -2.31 1.36
N TYR A 42 15.50 -1.16 1.11
CA TYR A 42 14.27 -1.11 0.31
C TYR A 42 14.46 -1.76 -1.07
N ALA A 43 15.59 -1.49 -1.75
CA ALA A 43 15.86 -2.05 -3.07
C ALA A 43 15.93 -3.58 -3.08
N THR A 44 16.59 -4.17 -2.08
CA THR A 44 16.64 -5.64 -1.94
C THR A 44 15.26 -6.19 -1.64
N LEU A 45 14.51 -5.57 -0.72
CA LEU A 45 13.15 -5.99 -0.37
C LEU A 45 12.24 -5.97 -1.60
N GLU A 46 12.27 -4.88 -2.36
CA GLU A 46 11.51 -4.74 -3.59
C GLU A 46 11.88 -5.84 -4.60
N ALA A 47 13.17 -6.10 -4.81
CA ALA A 47 13.64 -7.16 -5.69
C ALA A 47 13.18 -8.56 -5.22
N MET A 48 13.19 -8.82 -3.91
CA MET A 48 12.70 -10.07 -3.33
C MET A 48 11.21 -10.25 -3.57
N VAL A 49 10.40 -9.22 -3.31
CA VAL A 49 8.95 -9.24 -3.57
C VAL A 49 8.67 -9.46 -5.05
N ARG A 50 9.36 -8.71 -5.94
CA ARG A 50 9.21 -8.88 -7.39
C ARG A 50 9.54 -10.29 -7.85
N ARG A 51 10.64 -10.88 -7.36
CA ARG A 51 11.04 -12.26 -7.68
C ARG A 51 10.03 -13.27 -7.16
N GLU A 52 9.61 -13.12 -5.90
CA GLU A 52 8.69 -14.04 -5.23
C GLU A 52 7.34 -14.15 -5.92
N PHE A 53 6.96 -13.08 -6.63
CA PHE A 53 5.71 -12.98 -7.34
C PHE A 53 5.84 -12.86 -8.86
N SER A 54 7.03 -13.14 -9.40
CA SER A 54 7.29 -13.14 -10.84
C SER A 54 6.86 -11.84 -11.56
N LEU A 55 7.06 -10.69 -10.90
CA LEU A 55 6.70 -9.39 -11.44
C LEU A 55 7.73 -8.90 -12.45
N ARG A 56 7.28 -8.32 -13.56
CA ARG A 56 8.18 -7.65 -14.51
C ARG A 56 8.72 -6.36 -13.90
N PRO A 57 9.92 -5.89 -14.31
CA PRO A 57 10.45 -4.61 -13.87
C PRO A 57 9.49 -3.44 -14.15
N SER A 58 8.75 -3.50 -15.26
CA SER A 58 7.77 -2.48 -15.66
C SER A 58 6.42 -2.59 -14.95
N THR A 59 6.17 -3.66 -14.19
CA THR A 59 4.92 -3.80 -13.44
C THR A 59 4.95 -2.85 -12.23
N PRO A 60 4.01 -1.90 -12.12
CA PRO A 60 3.92 -1.03 -10.95
C PRO A 60 3.72 -1.84 -9.67
N LEU A 61 4.45 -1.45 -8.62
CA LEU A 61 4.45 -2.10 -7.31
C LEU A 61 4.55 -1.02 -6.24
N VAL A 62 3.67 -1.10 -5.25
CA VAL A 62 3.77 -0.33 -4.02
C VAL A 62 3.87 -1.29 -2.84
N LEU A 63 4.83 -1.02 -1.95
CA LEU A 63 4.97 -1.70 -0.68
C LEU A 63 4.45 -0.80 0.43
N THR A 64 3.61 -1.34 1.29
CA THR A 64 3.01 -0.60 2.41
C THR A 64 2.83 -1.53 3.59
N PHE A 65 2.61 -0.97 4.78
CA PHE A 65 2.23 -1.73 5.95
C PHE A 65 1.27 -0.90 6.80
N ARG A 66 0.61 -1.57 7.74
CA ARG A 66 -0.31 -0.92 8.66
C ARG A 66 0.03 -1.29 10.09
N LEU A 67 0.26 -0.27 10.90
CA LEU A 67 0.39 -0.44 12.33
C LEU A 67 -0.97 -0.84 12.94
N PRO A 68 -0.98 -1.62 14.04
CA PRO A 68 -2.20 -1.89 14.77
C PRO A 68 -2.94 -0.61 15.18
N SER A 69 -4.27 -0.65 15.23
CA SER A 69 -5.10 0.53 15.54
C SER A 69 -4.73 1.21 16.87
N TRP A 70 -4.30 0.44 17.88
CA TRP A 70 -3.87 0.96 19.17
C TRP A 70 -2.58 1.80 19.10
N MET A 71 -1.72 1.58 18.10
CA MET A 71 -0.54 2.44 17.84
C MET A 71 -0.92 3.73 17.10
N LEU A 72 -2.12 3.79 16.50
CA LEU A 72 -2.60 4.87 15.66
C LEU A 72 -3.60 5.78 16.41
N SER A 73 -3.60 5.74 17.74
CA SER A 73 -4.48 6.56 18.57
C SER A 73 -4.30 8.07 18.30
N PRO A 74 -5.38 8.87 18.24
CA PRO A 74 -6.78 8.52 18.47
C PRO A 74 -7.54 8.08 17.21
N LEU A 75 -6.92 8.22 16.04
CA LEU A 75 -7.59 8.09 14.75
C LEU A 75 -7.70 6.63 14.26
N GLY A 76 -6.92 5.72 14.83
CA GLY A 76 -6.96 4.31 14.49
C GLY A 76 -6.77 4.08 13.00
N TYR A 77 -7.68 3.32 12.39
CA TYR A 77 -7.64 3.03 10.96
C TYR A 77 -8.13 4.16 10.06
N LYS A 78 -8.47 5.34 10.59
CA LYS A 78 -8.62 6.55 9.76
C LYS A 78 -7.26 7.08 9.28
N THR A 79 -6.17 6.71 9.97
CA THR A 79 -4.81 7.04 9.55
C THR A 79 -4.42 6.22 8.31
N PRO A 80 -3.88 6.85 7.24
CA PRO A 80 -3.44 6.13 6.06
C PRO A 80 -2.32 5.13 6.37
N PRO A 81 -2.22 4.04 5.59
CA PRO A 81 -1.11 3.10 5.69
C PRO A 81 0.25 3.77 5.45
N THR A 82 1.30 3.18 5.98
CA THR A 82 2.67 3.68 5.78
C THR A 82 3.25 3.08 4.51
N THR A 83 3.30 3.87 3.45
CA THR A 83 4.00 3.52 2.20
C THR A 83 5.50 3.44 2.45
N ILE A 84 6.13 2.35 2.03
CA ILE A 84 7.58 2.18 2.07
C ILE A 84 8.14 2.63 0.73
N THR A 85 8.86 3.75 0.72
CA THR A 85 9.50 4.29 -0.49
C THR A 85 11.02 4.27 -0.42
N ARG A 86 11.55 4.21 0.81
CA ARG A 86 12.97 4.30 1.11
C ARG A 86 13.35 3.34 2.25
N THR A 87 14.65 3.12 2.41
CA THR A 87 15.18 2.26 3.48
C THR A 87 14.82 2.80 4.87
N GLU A 88 14.71 4.11 5.05
CA GLU A 88 14.26 4.73 6.31
C GLU A 88 12.83 4.32 6.71
N ASP A 89 11.92 4.22 5.74
CA ASP A 89 10.54 3.75 5.98
C ASP A 89 10.54 2.25 6.36
N LEU A 90 11.43 1.47 5.74
CA LEU A 90 11.58 0.03 6.03
C LEU A 90 12.07 -0.20 7.46
N CYS A 91 12.95 0.66 7.98
CA CYS A 91 13.41 0.55 9.37
C CYS A 91 12.24 0.59 10.36
N VAL A 92 11.18 1.35 10.09
CA VAL A 92 9.98 1.38 10.94
C VAL A 92 9.32 0.01 10.97
N LEU A 93 9.09 -0.61 9.81
CA LEU A 93 8.54 -1.95 9.71
C LEU A 93 9.39 -2.96 10.48
N LEU A 94 10.71 -2.98 10.23
CA LEU A 94 11.63 -3.95 10.83
C LEU A 94 11.68 -3.80 12.35
N ASN A 95 11.71 -2.57 12.87
CA ASN A 95 11.72 -2.30 14.30
C ASN A 95 10.41 -2.74 14.96
N VAL A 96 9.26 -2.39 14.39
CA VAL A 96 7.96 -2.77 14.96
C VAL A 96 7.80 -4.29 14.93
N GLN A 97 8.30 -4.96 13.90
CA GLN A 97 8.22 -6.40 13.78
C GLN A 97 8.96 -7.16 14.89
N THR A 98 10.02 -6.58 15.49
CA THR A 98 10.72 -7.20 16.62
C THR A 98 9.79 -7.44 17.83
N SER A 99 8.77 -6.60 17.97
CA SER A 99 7.80 -6.65 19.06
C SER A 99 6.43 -7.19 18.62
N LEU A 100 6.14 -7.16 17.31
CA LEU A 100 4.88 -7.58 16.71
C LEU A 100 5.13 -8.50 15.50
N SER A 101 5.27 -9.79 15.77
CA SER A 101 5.58 -10.81 14.74
C SER A 101 4.54 -10.91 13.63
N ASP A 102 3.30 -10.48 13.89
CA ASP A 102 2.17 -10.61 12.97
C ASP A 102 2.00 -9.39 12.05
N LEU A 103 2.92 -8.42 12.11
CA LEU A 103 2.91 -7.29 11.20
C LEU A 103 3.19 -7.75 9.76
N ALA A 104 2.22 -7.54 8.87
CA ALA A 104 2.30 -7.95 7.48
C ALA A 104 2.80 -6.80 6.59
N LEU A 105 3.74 -7.11 5.71
CA LEU A 105 4.04 -6.29 4.54
C LEU A 105 2.95 -6.51 3.50
N ILE A 106 2.49 -5.43 2.90
CA ILE A 106 1.40 -5.42 1.93
C ILE A 106 1.98 -4.98 0.58
N ALA A 107 1.86 -5.87 -0.41
CA ALA A 107 2.26 -5.59 -1.79
C ALA A 107 1.01 -5.28 -2.63
N ILE A 108 1.01 -4.11 -3.27
CA ILE A 108 -0.03 -3.64 -4.18
C ILE A 108 0.55 -3.65 -5.59
N VAL A 109 -0.01 -4.49 -6.46
CA VAL A 109 0.57 -4.77 -7.77
C VAL A 109 -0.35 -4.35 -8.90
N GLY A 110 0.27 -3.76 -9.92
CA GLY A 110 -0.36 -3.43 -11.18
C GLY A 110 -0.87 -1.99 -11.24
N PRO A 111 -0.94 -1.41 -12.45
CA PRO A 111 -1.16 0.03 -12.64
C PRO A 111 -2.45 0.53 -12.01
N ARG A 112 -3.56 -0.19 -12.21
CA ARG A 112 -4.87 0.18 -11.66
C ARG A 112 -4.86 0.25 -10.13
N ARG A 113 -4.37 -0.80 -9.46
CA ARG A 113 -4.42 -0.89 -7.99
C ARG A 113 -3.46 0.08 -7.33
N VAL A 114 -2.28 0.28 -7.92
CA VAL A 114 -1.30 1.27 -7.46
C VAL A 114 -1.89 2.67 -7.55
N ALA A 115 -2.46 3.04 -8.70
CA ALA A 115 -3.07 4.35 -8.87
C ALA A 115 -4.29 4.56 -7.94
N GLU A 116 -5.14 3.53 -7.74
CA GLU A 116 -6.24 3.59 -6.76
C GLU A 116 -5.72 3.82 -5.34
N TYR A 117 -4.65 3.13 -4.94
CA TYR A 117 -4.02 3.31 -3.63
C TYR A 117 -3.46 4.72 -3.44
N GLU A 118 -2.67 5.21 -4.40
CA GLU A 118 -2.04 6.53 -4.33
C GLU A 118 -3.10 7.65 -4.32
N PHE A 119 -4.15 7.51 -5.12
CA PHE A 119 -5.31 8.40 -5.09
C PHE A 119 -5.99 8.44 -3.72
N LEU A 120 -6.21 7.28 -3.10
CA LEU A 120 -6.80 7.20 -1.76
C LEU A 120 -5.87 7.81 -0.70
N CYS A 121 -4.56 7.65 -0.85
CA CYS A 121 -3.56 8.25 0.02
C CYS A 121 -3.41 9.77 -0.17
N ARG A 122 -4.13 10.35 -1.14
CA ARG A 122 -4.01 11.75 -1.56
C ARG A 122 -2.57 12.10 -1.97
N THR A 123 -1.86 11.13 -2.52
CA THR A 123 -0.53 11.34 -3.11
C THR A 123 -0.65 11.55 -4.61
N ARG A 124 0.41 12.09 -5.23
CA ARG A 124 0.49 12.15 -6.70
C ARG A 124 0.52 10.74 -7.26
N PHE A 125 -0.14 10.52 -8.40
CA PHE A 125 -0.19 9.23 -9.08
C PHE A 125 -0.17 9.39 -10.60
N SER A 126 0.25 8.36 -11.32
CA SER A 126 0.32 8.38 -12.78
C SER A 126 -0.47 7.22 -13.40
N ILE A 127 -1.22 7.51 -14.46
CA ILE A 127 -1.90 6.51 -15.29
C ILE A 127 -1.42 6.70 -16.73
N GLY A 128 -0.68 5.72 -17.25
CA GLY A 128 0.00 5.86 -18.54
C GLY A 128 1.04 6.98 -18.50
N SER A 129 0.94 7.94 -19.43
CA SER A 129 1.81 9.13 -19.49
C SER A 129 1.26 10.34 -18.71
N THR A 130 0.08 10.23 -18.10
CA THR A 130 -0.58 11.33 -17.42
C THR A 130 -0.35 11.27 -15.92
N THR A 131 0.05 12.39 -15.31
CA THR A 131 0.23 12.51 -13.86
C THR A 131 -0.87 13.36 -13.26
N TYR A 132 -1.47 12.88 -12.17
CA TYR A 132 -2.57 13.51 -11.46
C TYR A 132 -2.07 14.01 -10.10
N ILE A 133 -2.44 15.25 -9.77
CA ILE A 133 -2.16 15.88 -8.49
C ILE A 133 -3.49 15.99 -7.74
N VAL A 134 -3.58 15.33 -6.58
CA VAL A 134 -4.73 15.46 -5.70
C VAL A 134 -4.50 16.69 -4.83
N ASP A 135 -5.02 17.84 -5.26
CA ASP A 135 -5.03 19.03 -4.42
C ASP A 135 -6.07 18.89 -3.31
N GLY A 136 -5.67 19.17 -2.07
CA GLY A 136 -6.55 19.10 -0.89
C GLY A 136 -7.71 20.11 -0.89
N THR A 137 -7.79 20.97 -1.92
CA THR A 137 -8.84 21.97 -2.13
C THR A 137 -9.96 21.48 -3.06
N GLN A 138 -9.81 20.31 -3.69
CA GLN A 138 -10.85 19.76 -4.57
C GLN A 138 -12.02 19.20 -3.74
N THR A 139 -13.24 19.57 -4.12
CA THR A 139 -14.47 19.00 -3.55
C THR A 139 -14.52 17.49 -3.83
N GLU A 140 -15.15 16.73 -2.93
CA GLU A 140 -15.26 15.26 -3.09
C GLU A 140 -15.94 14.84 -4.40
N GLU A 141 -16.80 15.69 -4.94
CA GLU A 141 -17.54 15.50 -6.19
C GLU A 141 -16.66 15.61 -7.43
N ASN A 142 -15.77 16.61 -7.47
CA ASN A 142 -14.76 16.76 -8.51
C ASN A 142 -13.75 15.60 -8.47
N ARG A 143 -13.44 15.12 -7.25
CA ARG A 143 -12.56 13.98 -7.00
C ARG A 143 -13.17 12.67 -7.50
N ALA A 144 -14.45 12.42 -7.23
CA ALA A 144 -15.17 11.24 -7.71
C ALA A 144 -15.30 11.22 -9.24
N THR A 145 -15.48 12.40 -9.86
CA THR A 145 -15.56 12.56 -11.31
C THR A 145 -14.22 12.28 -12.00
N SER A 146 -13.12 12.80 -11.45
CA SER A 146 -11.76 12.47 -11.92
C SER A 146 -11.48 10.96 -11.80
N CYS A 147 -11.89 10.33 -10.70
CA CYS A 147 -11.73 8.89 -10.49
C CYS A 147 -12.55 8.04 -11.49
N LYS A 148 -13.80 8.43 -11.79
CA LYS A 148 -14.63 7.76 -12.81
C LYS A 148 -14.02 7.88 -14.20
N ALA A 149 -13.56 9.08 -14.58
CA ALA A 149 -12.91 9.32 -15.87
C ALA A 149 -11.58 8.55 -16.03
N CYS A 150 -10.83 8.35 -14.93
CA CYS A 150 -9.52 7.71 -14.99
C CYS A 150 -9.55 6.17 -14.93
N PHE A 151 -10.55 5.58 -14.27
CA PHE A 151 -10.58 4.14 -13.98
C PHE A 151 -11.73 3.37 -14.65
N TRP A 152 -12.74 4.08 -15.18
CA TRP A 152 -13.98 3.48 -15.72
C TRP A 152 -14.42 4.07 -17.06
N GLY A 153 -13.59 4.92 -17.69
CA GLY A 153 -13.77 5.46 -19.04
C GLY A 153 -13.19 4.57 -20.13
#